data_AF-R6H619-F1
#
_entry.id   AF-R6H619-F1
#
_cell.length_a   1.000
_cell.length_b   1.000
_cell.length_c   1.000
_cell.angle_alpha   90.00
_cell.angle_beta   90.00
_cell.angle_gamma   90.00
#
_symmetry.space_group_name_H-M   'P 1'
#
loop_
_entity.id
_entity.type
_entity.pdbx_description
1 polymer ?
#
loop_
_entity_poly.entity_id
_entity_poly.type
_entity_poly.pdbx_seq_one_letter_code
_entity_poly.pdbx_strand_id
1 'polypeptide(L)'
;MKTKCETLKLSIAISMVTLIFFTAFFILNKYFENLWYEYIYNISLGMFGSSFVVFLISIAEYKVAKTQLLEKIWNESRNLNIQIHKIEPLLSNIDDNLLIDYINEWQFSQTKKDNILFGNKREAYDKLYEYFFENYKNKLKNMSKKETKEYINLLIETERKRVLENLEKIIYQYLNINNYSFLEMNNLLGDVQFFSGKKQCLKIYRDIYEPLRNMYNDLKEKVCYHFELYHNGEANRIDVLLSILLEYQKNLFRIEKEVDENSEWYIIYASFCDDMEDKLEEFRANVIYHCTEEKISHQPICTRFYNKI
;
A
#
# COMPACT_ATOMS: atom_id res chain seq x y z
N MET A 1 0.70 15.13 -23.00
CA MET A 1 -0.66 14.95 -22.44
C MET A 1 -1.45 16.25 -22.43
N LYS A 2 -1.00 17.33 -21.76
CA LYS A 2 -1.72 18.63 -21.72
C LYS A 2 -2.12 19.19 -23.10
N THR A 3 -1.24 19.06 -24.09
CA THR A 3 -1.50 19.45 -25.49
C THR A 3 -2.78 18.85 -26.06
N LYS A 4 -3.13 17.59 -25.74
CA LYS A 4 -4.34 16.94 -26.27
C LYS A 4 -5.64 17.56 -25.74
N CYS A 5 -5.65 18.02 -24.49
CA CYS A 5 -6.79 18.75 -23.92
C CYS A 5 -6.92 20.15 -24.51
N GLU A 6 -5.79 20.84 -24.75
CA GLU A 6 -5.78 22.15 -25.43
C GLU A 6 -6.26 22.02 -26.88
N THR A 7 -5.77 21.02 -27.63
CA THR A 7 -6.24 20.71 -28.98
C THR A 7 -7.74 20.42 -29.02
N LEU A 8 -8.27 19.69 -28.04
CA LEU A 8 -9.72 19.45 -27.94
C LEU A 8 -10.50 20.76 -27.69
N LYS A 9 -10.05 21.61 -26.76
CA LYS A 9 -10.71 22.89 -26.49
C LYS A 9 -10.71 23.80 -27.72
N LEU A 10 -9.58 23.85 -28.43
CA LEU A 10 -9.43 24.66 -29.64
C LEU A 10 -10.27 24.12 -30.80
N SER A 11 -10.32 22.80 -31.00
CA SER A 11 -11.15 22.19 -32.05
C SER A 11 -12.64 22.35 -31.78
N ILE A 12 -13.09 22.29 -30.52
CA ILE A 12 -14.46 22.63 -30.12
C ILE A 12 -14.78 24.08 -30.53
N ALA A 13 -13.92 25.04 -30.14
CA ALA A 13 -14.16 26.45 -30.43
C ALA A 13 -14.21 26.73 -31.94
N ILE A 14 -13.25 26.19 -32.71
CA ILE A 14 -13.22 26.36 -34.17
C ILE A 14 -14.46 25.73 -34.80
N SER A 15 -14.83 24.50 -34.41
CA SER A 15 -16.00 23.82 -34.98
C SER A 15 -17.31 24.54 -34.66
N MET A 16 -17.44 25.15 -33.48
CA MET A 16 -18.61 25.99 -33.14
C MET A 16 -18.66 27.26 -33.99
N VAL A 17 -17.53 27.95 -34.16
CA VAL A 17 -17.48 29.19 -34.96
C VAL A 17 -17.79 28.91 -36.43
N THR A 18 -17.20 27.86 -37.01
CA THR A 18 -17.47 27.47 -38.40
C THR A 18 -18.90 26.99 -38.59
N LEU A 19 -19.50 26.31 -37.59
CA LEU A 19 -20.92 25.95 -37.61
C LEU A 19 -21.83 27.18 -37.64
N ILE A 20 -21.59 28.18 -36.78
CA ILE A 20 -22.37 29.42 -36.75
C ILE A 20 -22.27 30.14 -38.09
N PHE A 21 -21.05 30.24 -38.64
CA PHE A 21 -20.80 30.89 -39.93
C PHE A 21 -21.53 30.16 -41.07
N PHE A 22 -21.38 28.84 -41.15
CA PHE A 22 -22.11 28.00 -42.10
C PHE A 22 -23.63 28.20 -42.01
N THR A 23 -24.17 28.20 -40.80
CA THR A 23 -25.62 28.33 -40.57
C THR A 23 -26.13 29.70 -41.03
N ALA A 24 -25.37 30.77 -40.78
CA ALA A 24 -25.71 32.12 -41.24
C ALA A 24 -25.75 32.22 -42.77
N PHE A 25 -24.74 31.69 -43.46
CA PHE A 25 -24.71 31.73 -44.93
C PHE A 25 -25.71 30.79 -45.59
N PHE A 26 -26.04 29.66 -44.96
CA PHE A 26 -27.12 28.79 -45.40
C PHE A 26 -28.47 29.53 -45.39
N ILE A 27 -28.76 30.29 -44.32
CA ILE A 27 -29.97 31.10 -44.22
C ILE A 27 -29.97 32.20 -45.29
N LEU A 28 -28.87 32.95 -45.44
CA LEU A 28 -28.77 34.03 -46.43
C LEU A 28 -28.94 33.52 -47.87
N ASN A 29 -28.31 32.41 -48.22
CA ASN A 29 -28.43 31.80 -49.55
C ASN A 29 -29.88 31.40 -49.85
N LYS A 30 -30.60 30.87 -48.85
CA LYS A 30 -32.01 30.49 -48.99
C LYS A 30 -32.95 31.68 -49.21
N TYR A 31 -32.64 32.86 -48.65
CA TYR A 31 -33.52 34.04 -48.74
C TYR A 31 -33.21 34.96 -49.93
N PHE A 32 -31.96 35.02 -50.39
CA PHE A 32 -31.50 36.07 -51.32
C PHE A 32 -31.02 35.56 -52.70
N GLU A 33 -31.20 34.27 -53.03
CA GLU A 33 -30.91 33.64 -54.35
C GLU A 33 -29.84 34.39 -55.18
N ASN A 34 -28.61 34.45 -54.66
CA ASN A 34 -27.48 35.14 -55.31
C ASN A 34 -26.29 34.19 -55.43
N LEU A 35 -25.70 34.15 -56.62
CA LEU A 35 -24.55 33.32 -56.99
C LEU A 35 -23.34 33.50 -56.04
N TRP A 36 -23.16 34.72 -55.50
CA TRP A 36 -22.13 34.99 -54.48
C TRP A 36 -22.42 34.31 -53.15
N TYR A 37 -23.68 34.29 -52.70
CA TYR A 37 -24.05 33.60 -51.46
C TYR A 37 -23.93 32.09 -51.59
N GLU A 38 -24.20 31.54 -52.76
CA GLU A 38 -24.01 30.11 -53.05
C GLU A 38 -22.53 29.72 -52.97
N TYR A 39 -21.64 30.54 -53.54
CA TYR A 39 -20.19 30.29 -53.47
C TYR A 39 -19.66 30.34 -52.03
N ILE A 40 -20.05 31.38 -51.26
CA ILE A 40 -19.63 31.51 -49.86
C ILE A 40 -20.23 30.39 -49.00
N TYR A 41 -21.48 29.99 -49.24
CA TYR A 41 -22.11 28.85 -48.60
C TYR A 41 -21.29 27.57 -48.80
N ASN A 42 -20.89 27.26 -50.04
CA ASN A 42 -20.11 26.06 -50.34
C ASN A 42 -18.72 26.07 -49.67
N ILE A 43 -18.05 27.23 -49.62
CA ILE A 43 -16.78 27.39 -48.88
C ILE A 43 -17.01 27.18 -47.38
N SER A 44 -18.05 27.79 -46.81
CA SER A 44 -18.38 27.65 -45.38
C SER A 44 -18.70 26.21 -44.98
N LEU A 45 -19.38 25.46 -45.85
CA LEU A 45 -19.65 24.04 -45.68
C LEU A 45 -18.35 23.23 -45.65
N GLY A 46 -17.42 23.49 -46.56
CA GLY A 46 -16.10 22.84 -46.58
C GLY A 46 -15.27 23.14 -45.33
N MET A 47 -15.27 24.39 -44.87
CA MET A 47 -14.60 24.79 -43.62
C MET A 47 -15.21 24.10 -42.40
N PHE A 48 -16.55 24.08 -42.31
CA PHE A 48 -17.24 23.39 -41.22
C PHE A 48 -16.92 21.90 -41.22
N GLY A 49 -17.10 21.21 -42.35
CA GLY A 49 -16.82 19.78 -42.48
C GLY A 49 -15.39 19.42 -42.07
N SER A 50 -14.41 20.20 -42.52
CA SER A 50 -13.00 19.98 -42.16
C SER A 50 -12.75 20.16 -40.65
N SER A 51 -13.27 21.26 -40.07
CA SER A 51 -13.13 21.51 -38.63
C SER A 51 -13.83 20.46 -37.76
N PHE A 52 -14.97 19.94 -38.22
CA PHE A 52 -15.73 18.92 -37.52
C PHE A 52 -14.99 17.57 -37.50
N VAL A 53 -14.35 17.18 -38.60
CA VAL A 53 -13.50 15.98 -38.64
C VAL A 53 -12.32 16.10 -37.66
N VAL A 54 -11.65 17.25 -37.62
CA VAL A 54 -10.56 17.52 -36.66
C VAL A 54 -11.06 17.44 -35.21
N PHE A 55 -12.26 17.96 -34.95
CA PHE A 55 -12.91 17.85 -33.64
C PHE A 55 -13.16 16.38 -33.24
N LEU A 56 -13.70 15.56 -34.15
CA LEU A 56 -13.93 14.12 -33.88
C LEU A 56 -12.62 13.38 -33.56
N ILE A 57 -11.56 13.64 -34.33
CA ILE A 57 -10.22 13.06 -34.06
C ILE A 57 -9.73 13.52 -32.68
N SER A 58 -9.86 14.81 -32.36
CA SER A 58 -9.44 15.36 -31.06
C SER A 58 -10.17 14.72 -29.87
N ILE A 59 -11.47 14.40 -30.02
CA ILE A 59 -12.22 13.66 -28.98
C ILE A 59 -11.62 12.28 -28.74
N ALA A 60 -11.34 11.54 -29.82
CA ALA A 60 -10.77 10.20 -29.72
C ALA A 60 -9.38 10.23 -29.06
N GLU A 61 -8.51 11.13 -29.51
CA GLU A 61 -7.17 11.31 -28.92
C GLU A 61 -7.23 11.71 -27.44
N TYR A 62 -8.16 12.59 -27.08
CA TYR A 62 -8.36 12.99 -25.69
C TYR A 62 -8.80 11.82 -24.81
N LYS A 63 -9.75 10.99 -25.27
CA LYS A 63 -10.19 9.81 -24.53
C LYS A 63 -9.04 8.83 -24.30
N VAL A 64 -8.28 8.52 -25.34
CA VAL A 64 -7.10 7.62 -25.23
C VAL A 64 -6.07 8.18 -24.24
N ALA A 65 -5.74 9.47 -24.36
CA ALA A 65 -4.78 10.10 -23.46
C ALA A 65 -5.27 10.12 -22.00
N LYS A 66 -6.57 10.35 -21.78
CA LYS A 66 -7.18 10.28 -20.44
C LYS A 66 -7.08 8.86 -19.87
N THR A 67 -7.44 7.84 -20.63
CA THR A 67 -7.37 6.44 -20.17
C THR A 67 -5.93 6.06 -19.82
N GLN A 68 -4.95 6.36 -20.68
CA GLN A 68 -3.53 6.11 -20.40
C GLN A 68 -3.03 6.79 -19.14
N LEU A 69 -3.50 8.02 -18.85
CA LEU A 69 -3.14 8.72 -17.62
C LEU A 69 -3.68 8.00 -16.37
N LEU A 70 -4.94 7.56 -16.41
CA LEU A 70 -5.56 6.87 -15.29
C LEU A 70 -4.94 5.47 -15.08
N GLU A 71 -4.61 4.76 -16.16
CA GLU A 71 -3.90 3.49 -16.11
C GLU A 71 -2.51 3.63 -15.46
N LYS A 72 -1.79 4.73 -15.75
CA LYS A 72 -0.51 5.00 -15.08
C LYS A 72 -0.68 5.19 -13.57
N ILE A 73 -1.72 5.92 -13.14
CA ILE A 73 -2.01 6.09 -11.70
C ILE A 73 -2.34 4.74 -11.06
N TRP A 74 -3.18 3.95 -11.71
CA TRP A 74 -3.54 2.61 -11.24
C TRP A 74 -2.28 1.73 -11.10
N ASN A 75 -1.42 1.70 -12.12
CA ASN A 75 -0.16 0.95 -12.10
C ASN A 75 0.80 1.43 -11.01
N GLU A 76 1.03 2.73 -10.87
CA GLU A 76 1.92 3.27 -9.83
C GLU A 76 1.40 2.98 -8.43
N SER A 77 0.09 3.05 -8.23
CA SER A 77 -0.55 2.76 -6.94
C SER A 77 -0.43 1.29 -6.59
N ARG A 78 -0.68 0.42 -7.59
CA ARG A 78 -0.54 -1.03 -7.47
C ARG A 78 0.90 -1.44 -7.19
N ASN A 79 1.87 -0.81 -7.85
CA ASN A 79 3.29 -1.06 -7.62
C ASN A 79 3.68 -0.79 -6.17
N LEU A 80 3.26 0.34 -5.60
CA LEU A 80 3.50 0.63 -4.19
C LEU A 80 2.80 -0.38 -3.28
N ASN A 81 1.53 -0.70 -3.54
CA ASN A 81 0.78 -1.68 -2.75
C ASN A 81 1.49 -3.05 -2.73
N ILE A 82 1.98 -3.51 -3.88
CA ILE A 82 2.74 -4.75 -4.01
C ILE A 82 4.05 -4.70 -3.20
N GLN A 83 4.73 -3.55 -3.13
CA GLN A 83 5.95 -3.44 -2.32
C GLN A 83 5.63 -3.53 -0.83
N ILE A 84 4.54 -2.90 -0.38
CA ILE A 84 4.07 -2.99 1.01
C ILE A 84 3.65 -4.44 1.35
N HIS A 85 2.95 -5.11 0.43
CA HIS A 85 2.50 -6.50 0.60
C HIS A 85 3.66 -7.51 0.74
N LYS A 86 4.89 -7.17 0.37
CA LYS A 86 6.07 -8.04 0.58
C LYS A 86 6.55 -8.10 2.03
N ILE A 87 6.06 -7.20 2.89
CA ILE A 87 6.40 -7.23 4.31
C ILE A 87 5.77 -8.48 4.94
N GLU A 88 6.58 -9.27 5.64
CA GLU A 88 6.09 -10.40 6.42
C GLU A 88 5.70 -9.98 7.85
N PRO A 89 4.64 -10.57 8.42
CA PRO A 89 4.26 -10.35 9.81
C PRO A 89 5.25 -11.03 10.77
N LEU A 90 5.62 -10.34 11.84
CA LEU A 90 6.34 -10.95 12.95
C LEU A 90 5.30 -11.49 13.94
N LEU A 91 5.22 -12.82 14.05
CA LEU A 91 4.32 -13.46 15.01
C LEU A 91 5.09 -14.27 16.07
N SER A 92 4.74 -14.04 17.33
CA SER A 92 5.03 -14.93 18.45
C SER A 92 3.73 -15.28 19.17
N ASN A 93 3.76 -16.42 19.86
CA ASN A 93 2.69 -16.80 20.78
C ASN A 93 2.80 -16.12 22.14
N ILE A 94 3.97 -15.56 22.41
CA ILE A 94 4.23 -14.83 23.63
C ILE A 94 3.62 -13.45 23.45
N ASP A 95 3.03 -12.92 24.53
CA ASP A 95 2.58 -11.53 24.57
C ASP A 95 3.70 -10.58 24.12
N ASP A 96 3.38 -9.62 23.27
CA ASP A 96 4.34 -8.70 22.68
C ASP A 96 5.19 -8.00 23.75
N ASN A 97 4.58 -7.56 24.86
CA ASN A 97 5.31 -6.86 25.92
C ASN A 97 6.26 -7.81 26.66
N LEU A 98 5.79 -9.02 26.98
CA LEU A 98 6.64 -10.03 27.62
C LEU A 98 7.84 -10.41 26.73
N LEU A 99 7.64 -10.50 25.42
CA LEU A 99 8.71 -10.77 24.46
C LEU A 99 9.71 -9.61 24.41
N ILE A 100 9.24 -8.36 24.32
CA ILE A 100 10.08 -7.16 24.32
C ILE A 100 10.91 -7.06 25.61
N ASP A 101 10.27 -7.22 26.77
CA ASP A 101 10.93 -7.17 28.07
C ASP A 101 11.98 -8.28 28.20
N TYR A 102 11.68 -9.48 27.72
CA TYR A 102 12.63 -10.59 27.71
C TYR A 102 13.84 -10.31 26.81
N ILE A 103 13.64 -9.79 25.60
CA ILE A 103 14.74 -9.43 24.69
C ILE A 103 15.62 -8.35 25.31
N ASN A 104 15.02 -7.37 25.99
CA ASN A 104 15.74 -6.34 26.73
C ASN A 104 16.61 -6.95 27.85
N GLU A 105 16.03 -7.78 28.73
CA GLU A 105 16.79 -8.49 29.79
C GLU A 105 17.91 -9.36 29.22
N TRP A 106 17.63 -10.10 28.14
CA TRP A 106 18.61 -10.93 27.46
C TRP A 106 19.77 -10.09 26.91
N GLN A 107 19.48 -8.97 26.24
CA GLN A 107 20.50 -8.11 25.64
C GLN A 107 21.45 -7.52 26.70
N PHE A 108 20.95 -7.17 27.88
CA PHE A 108 21.76 -6.64 28.99
C PHE A 108 22.35 -7.71 29.93
N SER A 109 22.21 -9.00 29.61
CA SER A 109 22.78 -10.10 30.40
C SER A 109 23.84 -10.91 29.63
N GLN A 110 24.31 -10.41 28.49
CA GLN A 110 25.30 -11.09 27.63
C GLN A 110 26.67 -11.25 28.28
N THR A 111 27.13 -10.25 29.04
CA THR A 111 28.44 -10.31 29.70
C THR A 111 28.35 -10.11 31.21
N LYS A 112 29.40 -10.58 31.92
CA LYS A 112 29.55 -10.31 33.36
C LYS A 112 29.58 -8.80 33.67
N LYS A 113 30.06 -7.98 32.74
CA LYS A 113 30.13 -6.52 32.88
C LYS A 113 28.73 -5.89 32.79
N ASP A 114 27.88 -6.40 31.90
CA ASP A 114 26.51 -5.92 31.73
C ASP A 114 25.66 -6.25 32.97
N ASN A 115 25.82 -7.45 33.52
CA ASN A 115 25.16 -7.85 34.77
C ASN A 115 25.54 -6.94 35.97
N ILE A 116 26.76 -6.40 35.99
CA ILE A 116 27.21 -5.45 37.03
C ILE A 116 26.65 -4.04 36.79
N LEU A 117 26.55 -3.61 35.52
CA LEU A 117 26.11 -2.26 35.15
C LEU A 117 24.59 -2.08 35.20
N PHE A 118 23.82 -3.07 34.77
CA PHE A 118 22.37 -2.96 34.58
C PHE A 118 21.56 -3.78 35.58
N GLY A 119 22.25 -4.59 36.40
CA GLY A 119 21.64 -5.51 37.35
C GLY A 119 21.14 -6.79 36.67
N ASN A 120 21.06 -7.88 37.44
CA ASN A 120 20.56 -9.17 36.97
C ASN A 120 19.03 -9.18 37.07
N LYS A 121 18.36 -8.35 36.27
CA LYS A 121 16.89 -8.38 36.12
C LYS A 121 16.53 -9.65 35.36
N ARG A 122 15.66 -10.47 35.97
CA ARG A 122 15.19 -11.75 35.43
C ARG A 122 13.67 -11.87 35.47
N GLU A 123 12.98 -10.75 35.65
CA GLU A 123 11.54 -10.77 35.85
C GLU A 123 10.83 -11.25 34.59
N ALA A 124 11.26 -10.77 33.41
CA ALA A 124 10.70 -11.21 32.13
C ALA A 124 11.11 -12.65 31.80
N TYR A 125 12.36 -13.04 32.07
CA TYR A 125 12.79 -14.43 31.95
C TYR A 125 11.98 -15.38 32.85
N ASP A 126 11.73 -15.02 34.11
CA ASP A 126 10.98 -15.85 35.05
C ASP A 126 9.51 -15.98 34.61
N LYS A 127 8.88 -14.88 34.17
CA LYS A 127 7.52 -14.90 33.58
C LYS A 127 7.46 -15.76 32.31
N LEU A 128 8.48 -15.68 31.46
CA LEU A 128 8.55 -16.48 30.23
C LEU A 128 8.77 -17.96 30.55
N TYR A 129 9.56 -18.26 31.58
CA TYR A 129 9.75 -19.62 32.10
C TYR A 129 8.43 -20.20 32.60
N GLU A 130 7.66 -19.44 33.39
CA GLU A 130 6.33 -19.83 33.86
C GLU A 130 5.36 -20.07 32.70
N TYR A 131 5.37 -19.17 31.70
CA TYR A 131 4.56 -19.33 30.48
C TYR A 131 4.84 -20.66 29.77
N PHE A 132 6.11 -21.00 29.53
CA PHE A 132 6.46 -22.28 28.92
C PHE A 132 6.22 -23.47 29.86
N PHE A 133 6.40 -23.31 31.17
CA PHE A 133 6.14 -24.36 32.14
C PHE A 133 4.65 -24.79 32.12
N GLU A 134 3.73 -23.82 32.17
CA GLU A 134 2.30 -24.12 32.14
C GLU A 134 1.84 -24.66 30.78
N ASN A 135 2.35 -24.11 29.67
CA ASN A 135 1.97 -24.56 28.32
C ASN A 135 2.48 -25.96 27.94
N TYR A 136 3.50 -26.47 28.63
CA TYR A 136 4.09 -27.80 28.38
C TYR A 136 3.97 -28.73 29.59
N LYS A 137 3.10 -28.39 30.55
CA LYS A 137 2.96 -29.06 31.85
C LYS A 137 2.79 -30.57 31.73
N ASN A 138 2.00 -31.04 30.76
CA ASN A 138 1.77 -32.47 30.54
C ASN A 138 3.03 -33.21 30.12
N LYS A 139 3.81 -32.60 29.22
CA LYS A 139 5.09 -33.15 28.76
C LYS A 139 6.15 -33.15 29.85
N LEU A 140 6.08 -32.19 30.78
CA LEU A 140 7.01 -32.02 31.89
C LEU A 140 6.76 -32.97 33.08
N LYS A 141 5.55 -33.55 33.22
CA LYS A 141 5.14 -34.38 34.39
C LYS A 141 6.11 -35.50 34.76
N ASN A 142 6.82 -36.06 33.78
CA ASN A 142 7.72 -37.21 33.98
C ASN A 142 9.21 -36.83 33.98
N MET A 143 9.54 -35.54 33.92
CA MET A 143 10.91 -35.04 33.90
C MET A 143 11.39 -34.72 35.33
N SER A 144 12.67 -34.92 35.59
CA SER A 144 13.30 -34.39 36.81
C SER A 144 13.32 -32.85 36.80
N LYS A 145 13.53 -32.23 37.97
CA LYS A 145 13.65 -30.77 38.08
C LYS A 145 14.76 -30.19 37.19
N LYS A 146 15.87 -30.92 37.04
CA LYS A 146 17.00 -30.50 36.19
C LYS A 146 16.64 -30.58 34.72
N GLU A 147 16.05 -31.69 34.27
CA GLU A 147 15.61 -31.89 32.89
C GLU A 147 14.52 -30.89 32.49
N THR A 148 13.57 -30.61 33.38
CA THR A 148 12.52 -29.59 33.18
C THR A 148 13.12 -28.22 32.90
N LYS A 149 14.11 -27.81 33.73
CA LYS A 149 14.80 -26.53 33.56
C LYS A 149 15.58 -26.46 32.26
N GLU A 150 16.32 -27.51 31.91
CA GLU A 150 17.07 -27.57 30.65
C GLU A 150 16.12 -27.52 29.44
N TYR A 151 14.99 -28.21 29.49
CA TYR A 151 14.00 -28.23 28.41
C TYR A 151 13.33 -26.87 28.19
N ILE A 152 12.87 -26.21 29.26
CA ILE A 152 12.26 -24.87 29.13
C ILE A 152 13.28 -23.85 28.64
N ASN A 153 14.52 -23.92 29.12
CA ASN A 153 15.59 -23.06 28.61
C ASN A 153 15.83 -23.24 27.12
N LEU A 154 15.80 -24.49 26.64
CA LEU A 154 15.89 -24.78 25.23
C LEU A 154 14.73 -24.15 24.44
N LEU A 155 13.48 -24.24 24.94
CA LEU A 155 12.32 -23.61 24.30
C LEU A 155 12.46 -22.09 24.20
N ILE A 156 12.85 -21.44 25.29
CA ILE A 156 13.10 -20.00 25.36
C ILE A 156 14.19 -19.59 24.36
N GLU A 157 15.31 -20.32 24.34
CA GLU A 157 16.44 -20.06 23.43
C GLU A 157 16.06 -20.26 21.96
N THR A 158 15.29 -21.30 21.64
CA THR A 158 14.79 -21.55 20.30
C THR A 158 13.86 -20.44 19.84
N GLU A 159 12.93 -20.03 20.70
CA GLU A 159 11.98 -18.96 20.38
C GLU A 159 12.68 -17.62 20.19
N ARG A 160 13.65 -17.29 21.05
CA ARG A 160 14.50 -16.11 20.91
C ARG A 160 15.21 -16.07 19.56
N LYS A 161 15.91 -17.14 19.20
CA LYS A 161 16.63 -17.22 17.90
C LYS A 161 15.68 -17.02 16.74
N ARG A 162 14.53 -17.69 16.76
CA ARG A 162 13.48 -17.57 15.74
C ARG A 162 12.97 -16.14 15.59
N VAL A 163 12.72 -15.44 16.69
CA VAL A 163 12.29 -14.03 16.68
C VAL A 163 13.38 -13.13 16.09
N LEU A 164 14.63 -13.28 16.52
CA LEU A 164 15.74 -12.47 16.02
C LEU A 164 16.02 -12.70 14.54
N GLU A 165 16.01 -13.95 14.07
CA GLU A 165 16.19 -14.29 12.66
C GLU A 165 15.08 -13.71 11.78
N ASN A 166 13.83 -13.80 12.24
CA ASN A 166 12.69 -13.20 11.53
C ASN A 166 12.76 -11.67 11.54
N LEU A 167 13.15 -11.06 12.66
CA LEU A 167 13.30 -9.61 12.79
C LEU A 167 14.32 -9.09 11.77
N GLU A 168 15.49 -9.72 11.68
CA GLU A 168 16.51 -9.36 10.69
C GLU A 168 15.95 -9.42 9.26
N LYS A 169 15.26 -10.51 8.90
CA LYS A 169 14.63 -10.65 7.59
C LYS A 169 13.62 -9.53 7.31
N ILE A 170 12.77 -9.21 8.29
CA ILE A 170 11.74 -8.18 8.17
C ILE A 170 12.38 -6.79 8.05
N ILE A 171 13.45 -6.50 8.79
CA ILE A 171 14.20 -5.24 8.69
C ILE A 171 14.59 -4.97 7.24
N TYR A 172 15.18 -5.96 6.54
CA TYR A 172 15.54 -5.80 5.13
C TYR A 172 14.34 -5.56 4.22
N GLN A 173 13.18 -6.18 4.48
CA GLN A 173 11.96 -5.96 3.70
C GLN A 173 11.46 -4.52 3.82
N TYR A 174 11.47 -3.96 5.03
CA TYR A 174 11.10 -2.56 5.28
C TYR A 174 12.09 -1.58 4.62
N LEU A 175 13.40 -1.83 4.74
CA LEU A 175 14.41 -0.98 4.12
C LEU A 175 14.29 -0.95 2.58
N ASN A 176 13.90 -2.06 1.97
CA ASN A 176 13.65 -2.12 0.52
C ASN A 176 12.51 -1.19 0.06
N ILE A 177 11.54 -0.87 0.93
CA ILE A 177 10.44 0.05 0.60
C ILE A 177 10.91 1.50 0.58
N ASN A 178 11.95 1.87 1.35
CA ASN A 178 12.37 3.27 1.53
C ASN A 178 12.75 3.98 0.22
N ASN A 179 13.09 3.22 -0.82
CA ASN A 179 13.49 3.74 -2.13
C ASN A 179 12.32 4.23 -3.02
N TYR A 180 11.07 4.06 -2.60
CA TYR A 180 9.92 4.57 -3.38
C TYR A 180 9.84 6.10 -3.35
N SER A 181 9.46 6.72 -4.47
CA SER A 181 9.29 8.18 -4.58
C SER A 181 7.88 8.52 -5.07
N PHE A 182 7.18 9.38 -4.32
CA PHE A 182 5.87 9.90 -4.70
C PHE A 182 5.92 10.97 -5.82
N LEU A 183 7.10 11.32 -6.33
CA LEU A 183 7.25 12.34 -7.36
C LEU A 183 6.41 12.03 -8.60
N GLU A 184 6.45 10.78 -9.09
CA GLU A 184 5.69 10.39 -10.28
C GLU A 184 4.19 10.47 -10.01
N MET A 185 3.73 9.91 -8.90
CA MET A 185 2.32 9.97 -8.52
C MET A 185 1.79 11.41 -8.37
N ASN A 186 2.61 12.32 -7.81
CA ASN A 186 2.28 13.75 -7.71
C ASN A 186 2.12 14.39 -9.09
N ASN A 187 3.03 14.09 -10.01
CA ASN A 187 2.95 14.60 -11.39
C ASN A 187 1.67 14.11 -12.08
N LEU A 188 1.37 12.81 -11.95
CA LEU A 188 0.17 12.20 -12.53
C LEU A 188 -1.13 12.80 -11.96
N LEU A 189 -1.22 13.05 -10.65
CA LEU A 189 -2.38 13.70 -10.04
C LEU A 189 -2.58 15.14 -10.55
N GLY A 190 -1.49 15.89 -10.73
CA GLY A 190 -1.53 17.21 -11.36
C GLY A 190 -2.11 17.16 -12.77
N ASP A 191 -1.73 16.15 -13.55
CA ASP A 191 -2.27 15.92 -14.89
C ASP A 191 -3.76 15.50 -14.86
N VAL A 192 -4.20 14.71 -13.87
CA VAL A 192 -5.63 14.35 -13.73
C VAL A 192 -6.49 15.58 -13.49
N GLN A 193 -6.04 16.51 -12.65
CA GLN A 193 -6.79 17.74 -12.41
C GLN A 193 -7.03 18.51 -13.70
N PHE A 194 -6.06 18.47 -14.63
CA PHE A 194 -6.17 19.13 -15.93
C PHE A 194 -7.11 18.42 -16.91
N PHE A 195 -7.11 17.08 -16.92
CA PHE A 195 -7.98 16.29 -17.79
C PHE A 195 -9.40 16.16 -17.24
N SER A 196 -9.56 15.67 -16.01
CA SER A 196 -10.85 15.28 -15.45
C SER A 196 -11.45 16.29 -14.48
N GLY A 197 -10.74 17.38 -14.22
CA GLY A 197 -11.16 18.42 -13.28
C GLY A 197 -10.95 18.06 -11.81
N LYS A 198 -11.26 19.02 -10.93
CA LYS A 198 -10.96 18.95 -9.49
C LYS A 198 -11.70 17.82 -8.77
N LYS A 199 -12.95 17.53 -9.14
CA LYS A 199 -13.78 16.51 -8.47
C LYS A 199 -13.16 15.11 -8.59
N GLN A 200 -12.79 14.71 -9.81
CA GLN A 200 -12.19 13.39 -10.05
C GLN A 200 -10.81 13.30 -9.40
N CYS A 201 -9.99 14.35 -9.51
CA CYS A 201 -8.69 14.42 -8.84
C CYS A 201 -8.82 14.24 -7.32
N LEU A 202 -9.79 14.92 -6.69
CA LEU A 202 -10.05 14.76 -5.25
C LEU A 202 -10.50 13.35 -4.87
N LYS A 203 -11.30 12.66 -5.70
CA LYS A 203 -11.70 11.27 -5.45
C LYS A 203 -10.46 10.36 -5.45
N ILE A 204 -9.64 10.42 -6.51
CA ILE A 204 -8.40 9.62 -6.62
C ILE A 204 -7.45 9.94 -5.47
N TYR A 205 -7.34 11.23 -5.10
CA TYR A 205 -6.49 11.65 -3.99
C TYR A 205 -6.90 10.97 -2.68
N ARG A 206 -8.18 11.05 -2.31
CA ARG A 206 -8.69 10.54 -1.03
C ARG A 206 -8.73 9.03 -0.97
N ASP A 207 -9.15 8.39 -2.07
CA ASP A 207 -9.44 6.96 -2.05
C ASP A 207 -8.15 6.13 -2.25
N ILE A 208 -7.17 6.66 -3.00
CA ILE A 208 -5.97 5.91 -3.40
C ILE A 208 -4.69 6.54 -2.89
N TYR A 209 -4.43 7.79 -3.27
CA TYR A 209 -3.14 8.42 -3.02
C TYR A 209 -2.86 8.64 -1.53
N GLU A 210 -3.81 9.22 -0.80
CA GLU A 210 -3.65 9.61 0.60
C GLU A 210 -3.47 8.39 1.51
N PRO A 211 -4.27 7.31 1.41
CA PRO A 211 -4.04 6.09 2.18
C PRO A 211 -2.66 5.47 1.95
N LEU A 212 -2.25 5.34 0.68
CA LEU A 212 -0.93 4.80 0.33
C LEU A 212 0.21 5.69 0.83
N ARG A 213 0.07 7.01 0.69
CA ARG A 213 1.07 7.97 1.17
C ARG A 213 1.18 7.98 2.68
N ASN A 214 0.06 7.97 3.39
CA ASN A 214 0.05 7.96 4.84
C ASN A 214 0.70 6.69 5.37
N MET A 215 0.32 5.52 4.84
CA MET A 215 0.96 4.26 5.20
C MET A 215 2.46 4.28 4.90
N TYR A 216 2.87 4.67 3.69
CA TYR A 216 4.28 4.75 3.34
C TYR A 216 5.07 5.69 4.27
N ASN A 217 4.54 6.88 4.55
CA ASN A 217 5.19 7.85 5.42
C ASN A 217 5.29 7.32 6.86
N ASP A 218 4.23 6.69 7.38
CA ASP A 218 4.25 6.07 8.70
C ASP A 218 5.34 5.00 8.79
N LEU A 219 5.43 4.10 7.80
CA LEU A 219 6.48 3.08 7.77
C LEU A 219 7.87 3.71 7.63
N LYS A 220 8.03 4.71 6.74
CA LYS A 220 9.32 5.36 6.49
C LYS A 220 9.85 6.11 7.71
N GLU A 221 9.03 6.99 8.27
CA GLU A 221 9.43 7.90 9.34
C GLU A 221 9.53 7.18 10.68
N LYS A 222 8.62 6.24 10.97
CA LYS A 222 8.52 5.61 12.29
C LYS A 222 9.16 4.23 12.38
N VAL A 223 9.37 3.52 11.27
CA VAL A 223 9.97 2.17 11.27
C VAL A 223 11.32 2.16 10.55
N CYS A 224 11.35 2.54 9.28
CA CYS A 224 12.57 2.45 8.45
C CYS A 224 13.70 3.29 9.03
N TYR A 225 13.42 4.48 9.58
CA TYR A 225 14.44 5.29 10.25
C TYR A 225 15.21 4.52 11.34
N HIS A 226 14.50 3.82 12.23
CA HIS A 226 15.14 3.04 13.29
C HIS A 226 15.88 1.81 12.75
N PHE A 227 15.34 1.21 11.69
CA PHE A 227 15.94 0.08 11.02
C PHE A 227 17.23 0.45 10.29
N GLU A 228 17.32 1.65 9.70
CA GLU A 228 18.54 2.18 9.10
C GLU A 228 19.62 2.42 10.15
N LEU A 229 19.27 3.05 11.28
CA LEU A 229 20.21 3.26 12.39
C LEU A 229 20.78 1.93 12.90
N TYR A 230 19.93 0.90 13.02
CA TYR A 230 20.38 -0.43 13.41
C TYR A 230 21.28 -1.08 12.34
N HIS A 231 20.84 -1.06 11.08
CA HIS A 231 21.58 -1.65 9.97
C HIS A 231 22.96 -1.02 9.77
N ASN A 232 23.09 0.29 9.99
CA ASN A 232 24.34 1.03 9.91
C ASN A 232 25.22 0.91 11.17
N GLY A 233 24.74 0.25 12.22
CA GLY A 233 25.44 0.09 13.50
C GLY A 233 25.43 1.34 14.39
N GLU A 234 24.58 2.32 14.10
CA GLU A 234 24.40 3.56 14.87
C GLU A 234 23.48 3.37 16.08
N ALA A 235 22.63 2.34 16.05
CA ALA A 235 21.79 1.90 17.16
C ALA A 235 21.93 0.39 17.40
N ASN A 236 21.79 -0.05 18.64
CA ASN A 236 21.95 -1.46 19.02
C ASN A 236 20.82 -2.01 19.90
N ARG A 237 19.69 -1.30 20.04
CA ARG A 237 18.58 -1.67 20.94
C ARG A 237 17.52 -2.50 20.21
N ILE A 238 17.64 -3.82 20.28
CA ILE A 238 16.77 -4.76 19.56
C ILE A 238 15.34 -4.72 20.12
N ASP A 239 15.19 -4.56 21.42
CA ASP A 239 13.91 -4.41 22.12
C ASP A 239 13.09 -3.22 21.58
N VAL A 240 13.76 -2.10 21.30
CA VAL A 240 13.11 -0.90 20.72
C VAL A 240 12.66 -1.17 19.29
N LEU A 241 13.48 -1.83 18.46
CA LEU A 241 13.10 -2.20 17.09
C LEU A 241 11.89 -3.12 17.08
N LEU A 242 11.87 -4.09 17.99
CA LEU A 242 10.77 -5.04 18.14
C LEU A 242 9.47 -4.33 18.56
N SER A 243 9.55 -3.42 19.54
CA SER A 243 8.41 -2.62 19.99
C SER A 243 7.80 -1.80 18.86
N ILE A 244 8.64 -1.08 18.11
CA ILE A 244 8.21 -0.27 16.97
C ILE A 244 7.59 -1.16 15.90
N LEU A 245 8.25 -2.26 15.54
CA LEU A 245 7.75 -3.17 14.51
C LEU A 245 6.35 -3.71 14.85
N LEU A 246 6.17 -4.24 16.06
CA LEU A 246 4.90 -4.83 16.49
C LEU A 246 3.78 -3.79 16.59
N GLU A 247 4.09 -2.55 16.97
CA GLU A 247 3.13 -1.45 16.98
C GLU A 247 2.60 -1.14 15.57
N TYR A 248 3.51 -0.96 14.61
CA TYR A 248 3.13 -0.55 13.24
C TYR A 248 2.57 -1.68 12.38
N GLN A 249 2.94 -2.93 12.67
CA GLN A 249 2.36 -4.10 11.97
C GLN A 249 0.85 -4.25 12.19
N LYS A 250 0.29 -3.69 13.28
CA LYS A 250 -1.16 -3.66 13.53
C LYS A 250 -1.93 -2.86 12.48
N ASN A 251 -1.26 -1.93 11.79
CA ASN A 251 -1.87 -1.13 10.72
C ASN A 251 -1.79 -1.83 9.36
N LEU A 252 -0.92 -2.83 9.21
CA LEU A 252 -0.73 -3.59 7.97
C LEU A 252 -1.54 -4.88 7.96
N PHE A 253 -1.62 -5.55 9.10
CA PHE A 253 -2.13 -6.90 9.20
C PHE A 253 -3.34 -6.99 10.13
N ARG A 254 -4.32 -7.79 9.70
CA ARG A 254 -5.39 -8.29 10.57
C ARG A 254 -5.04 -9.72 10.99
N ILE A 255 -5.08 -9.97 12.28
CA ILE A 255 -4.82 -11.30 12.85
C ILE A 255 -6.13 -11.83 13.43
N GLU A 256 -6.57 -12.97 12.94
CA GLU A 256 -7.70 -13.72 13.46
C GLU A 256 -7.17 -14.91 14.28
N LYS A 257 -7.63 -15.02 15.52
CA LYS A 257 -7.23 -16.09 16.44
C LYS A 257 -8.38 -17.07 16.62
N GLU A 258 -8.13 -18.33 16.29
CA GLU A 258 -9.02 -19.44 16.64
C GLU A 258 -8.37 -20.29 17.73
N VAL A 259 -9.16 -20.69 18.73
CA VAL A 259 -8.70 -21.49 19.87
C VAL A 259 -9.54 -22.75 19.96
N ASP A 260 -8.87 -23.89 19.97
CA ASP A 260 -9.44 -25.19 20.30
C ASP A 260 -8.81 -25.70 21.63
N GLU A 261 -9.35 -26.78 22.21
CA GLU A 261 -8.97 -27.30 23.54
C GLU A 261 -7.44 -27.47 23.71
N ASN A 262 -6.73 -27.83 22.63
CA ASN A 262 -5.29 -28.11 22.65
C ASN A 262 -4.49 -27.27 21.63
N SER A 263 -5.10 -26.29 20.96
CA SER A 263 -4.44 -25.64 19.82
C SER A 263 -4.88 -24.20 19.62
N GLU A 264 -3.93 -23.37 19.18
CA GLU A 264 -4.20 -22.00 18.72
C GLU A 264 -3.79 -21.84 17.27
N TRP A 265 -4.68 -21.22 16.49
CA TRP A 265 -4.49 -20.94 15.08
C TRP A 265 -4.53 -19.43 14.89
N TYR A 266 -3.49 -18.89 14.25
CA TYR A 266 -3.44 -17.48 13.87
C TYR A 266 -3.50 -17.40 12.36
N ILE A 267 -4.54 -16.77 11.85
CA ILE A 267 -4.75 -16.50 10.44
C ILE A 267 -4.47 -15.02 10.21
N ILE A 268 -3.49 -14.72 9.35
CA ILE A 268 -3.02 -13.36 9.11
C ILE A 268 -3.41 -12.93 7.71
N TYR A 269 -4.08 -11.78 7.62
CA TYR A 269 -4.47 -11.11 6.39
C TYR A 269 -3.68 -9.81 6.22
N ALA A 270 -3.33 -9.46 4.99
CA ALA A 270 -2.67 -8.19 4.65
C ALA A 270 -3.71 -7.08 4.51
N SER A 271 -4.51 -6.86 5.55
CA SER A 271 -5.76 -6.08 5.48
C SER A 271 -5.61 -4.71 4.83
N PHE A 272 -4.51 -3.99 5.10
CA PHE A 272 -4.28 -2.72 4.41
C PHE A 272 -4.13 -2.89 2.90
N CYS A 273 -3.34 -3.87 2.48
CA CYS A 273 -3.11 -4.15 1.07
C CYS A 273 -4.37 -4.69 0.39
N ASP A 274 -5.10 -5.58 1.05
CA ASP A 274 -6.38 -6.14 0.60
C ASP A 274 -7.40 -5.02 0.35
N ASP A 275 -7.58 -4.12 1.32
CA ASP A 275 -8.46 -2.94 1.20
C ASP A 275 -8.03 -2.02 0.05
N MET A 276 -6.72 -1.88 -0.17
CA MET A 276 -6.18 -1.08 -1.27
C MET A 276 -6.39 -1.76 -2.62
N GLU A 277 -6.30 -3.09 -2.71
CA GLU A 277 -6.59 -3.83 -3.94
C GLU A 277 -8.06 -3.65 -4.35
N ASP A 278 -9.00 -3.73 -3.41
CA ASP A 278 -10.42 -3.50 -3.67
C ASP A 278 -10.67 -2.08 -4.22
N LYS A 279 -10.06 -1.06 -3.61
CA LYS A 279 -10.17 0.33 -4.09
C LYS A 279 -9.55 0.53 -5.47
N LEU A 280 -8.43 -0.16 -5.75
CA LEU A 280 -7.78 -0.09 -7.05
C LEU A 280 -8.60 -0.80 -8.14
N GLU A 281 -9.31 -1.87 -7.78
CA GLU A 281 -10.24 -2.55 -8.69
C GLU A 281 -11.50 -1.71 -8.94
N GLU A 282 -12.10 -1.12 -7.90
CA GLU A 282 -13.19 -0.15 -8.06
C GLU A 282 -12.77 0.98 -9.01
N PHE A 283 -11.56 1.51 -8.83
CA PHE A 283 -11.01 2.55 -9.69
C PHE A 283 -10.84 2.08 -11.14
N ARG A 284 -10.25 0.91 -11.35
CA ARG A 284 -10.04 0.34 -12.68
C ARG A 284 -11.39 0.11 -13.40
N ALA A 285 -12.31 -0.59 -12.74
CA ALA A 285 -13.59 -0.97 -13.33
C ALA A 285 -14.50 0.25 -13.54
N ASN A 286 -14.71 1.08 -12.51
CA ASN A 286 -15.72 2.14 -12.57
C ASN A 286 -15.21 3.45 -13.20
N VAL A 287 -13.92 3.75 -13.11
CA VAL A 287 -13.35 5.02 -13.57
C VAL A 287 -12.60 4.91 -14.89
N ILE A 288 -11.84 3.83 -15.10
CA ILE A 288 -10.99 3.66 -16.30
C ILE A 288 -11.79 3.04 -17.44
N TYR A 289 -12.39 1.87 -17.21
CA TYR A 289 -12.96 1.04 -18.28
C TYR A 289 -14.50 1.02 -18.32
N HIS A 290 -15.17 1.44 -17.25
CA HIS A 290 -16.63 1.37 -17.10
C HIS A 290 -17.18 -0.05 -17.33
N CYS A 291 -16.54 -1.03 -16.69
CA CYS A 291 -16.93 -2.44 -16.73
C CYS A 291 -17.32 -2.94 -15.33
N THR A 292 -17.75 -4.19 -15.23
CA THR A 292 -18.02 -4.84 -13.96
C THR A 292 -16.72 -5.05 -13.18
N GLU A 293 -16.78 -4.81 -11.87
CA GLU A 293 -15.69 -5.13 -10.94
C GLU A 293 -15.42 -6.63 -10.92
N GLU A 294 -14.13 -6.97 -10.94
CA GLU A 294 -13.68 -8.34 -10.71
C GLU A 294 -13.66 -8.62 -9.20
N LYS A 295 -14.22 -9.76 -8.79
CA LYS A 295 -14.20 -10.15 -7.38
C LYS A 295 -12.79 -10.56 -6.97
N ILE A 296 -12.15 -9.74 -6.14
CA ILE A 296 -10.86 -10.08 -5.54
C ILE A 296 -11.10 -11.02 -4.35
N SER A 297 -10.34 -12.11 -4.30
CA SER A 297 -10.38 -13.06 -3.20
C SER A 297 -9.18 -12.83 -2.28
N HIS A 298 -9.42 -12.17 -1.15
CA HIS A 298 -8.39 -11.94 -0.13
C HIS A 298 -8.07 -13.25 0.59
N GLN A 299 -6.87 -13.77 0.36
CA GLN A 299 -6.38 -15.00 0.98
C GLN A 299 -5.45 -14.65 2.15
N PRO A 300 -5.45 -15.47 3.21
CA PRO A 300 -4.50 -15.26 4.30
C PRO A 300 -3.07 -15.41 3.80
N ILE A 301 -2.21 -14.46 4.17
CA ILE A 301 -0.78 -14.47 3.80
C ILE A 301 0.02 -15.46 4.65
N CYS A 302 -0.48 -15.79 5.85
CA CYS A 302 0.17 -16.73 6.75
C CYS A 302 -0.87 -17.38 7.66
N THR A 303 -0.71 -18.68 7.89
CA THR A 303 -1.41 -19.42 8.94
C THR A 303 -0.37 -20.01 9.87
N ARG A 304 -0.43 -19.72 11.17
CA ARG A 304 0.45 -20.34 12.15
C ARG A 304 -0.35 -21.16 13.14
N PHE A 305 0.10 -22.40 13.31
CA PHE A 305 -0.45 -23.36 14.24
C PHE A 305 0.47 -23.50 15.44
N TYR A 306 -0.13 -23.48 16.62
CA TYR A 306 0.59 -23.70 17.86
C TYR A 306 -0.13 -24.74 18.70
N ASN A 307 0.63 -25.76 19.06
CA ASN A 307 0.12 -26.87 19.85
C ASN A 307 0.34 -26.58 21.34
N LYS A 308 -0.74 -26.53 22.13
CA LYS A 308 -0.69 -26.55 23.58
C LYS A 308 -0.75 -28.02 24.00
N ILE A 309 0.40 -28.67 24.22
CA ILE A 309 0.48 -30.11 24.59
C ILE A 309 0.68 -30.29 26.08
#